data_AF-A0A2E2UWS3-F1
#
_entry.id   AF-A0A2E2UWS3-F1
#
_cell.length_a   1.000
_cell.length_b   1.000
_cell.length_c   1.000
_cell.angle_alpha   90.00
_cell.angle_beta   90.00
_cell.angle_gamma   90.00
#
_symmetry.space_group_name_H-M   'P 1'
#
loop_
_entity.id
_entity.type
_entity.pdbx_description
1 polymer ?
#
loop_
_entity_poly.entity_id
_entity_poly.type
_entity_poly.pdbx_seq_one_letter_code
_entity_poly.pdbx_strand_id
1 'polypeptide(L)'
;MISIQSPKGIALGSSTSRPSKKAIVCSASLTVAMSDSSLFQIALLTVVMSSAGCCYGTPVPLLQCFKIVVLSTNQQAAVKSYNLNTNFVILRIMTKKATYSADNVAKYLIYLASQELVGDNQEREGITNLKLQKVLYFVQAYYLAKLGHPLFSDKIEAWEYGPVIPTVYRKYRANVSNPIILDEDKSTLSEEDKKNVQKIWETFGGYSASRLVDITHAHSPWKDASQTASKVITAKSLREYYTPLLNK
;
A
#
# COMPACT_ATOMS: atom_id res chain seq x y z
N MET A 1 9.64 -14.05 -33.58
CA MET A 1 8.83 -14.74 -34.60
C MET A 1 7.95 -15.75 -33.86
N ILE A 2 6.66 -15.47 -33.71
CA ILE A 2 5.73 -16.42 -33.07
C ILE A 2 4.99 -17.13 -34.19
N SER A 3 5.22 -18.45 -34.29
CA SER A 3 4.52 -19.36 -35.19
C SER A 3 3.28 -19.89 -34.48
N ILE A 4 2.12 -19.83 -35.13
CA ILE A 4 0.86 -20.36 -34.64
C ILE A 4 0.56 -21.62 -35.47
N GLN A 5 0.62 -22.81 -34.86
CA GLN A 5 0.10 -24.04 -35.46
C GLN A 5 -1.29 -24.34 -34.88
N SER A 6 -2.25 -24.68 -35.76
CA SER A 6 -3.59 -25.10 -35.39
C SER A 6 -3.62 -26.57 -34.95
N PRO A 7 -4.47 -26.97 -33.98
CA PRO A 7 -4.61 -28.38 -33.62
C PRO A 7 -5.47 -29.14 -34.62
N LYS A 8 -5.03 -30.35 -34.96
CA LYS A 8 -5.72 -31.34 -35.81
C LYS A 8 -7.01 -31.84 -35.16
N GLY A 9 -8.10 -31.88 -35.93
CA GLY A 9 -9.40 -32.39 -35.50
C GLY A 9 -9.42 -33.91 -35.36
N ILE A 10 -10.08 -34.41 -34.30
CA ILE A 10 -10.40 -35.82 -34.12
C ILE A 10 -11.85 -36.03 -34.58
N ALA A 11 -12.06 -36.96 -35.52
CA ALA A 11 -13.36 -37.35 -36.03
C ALA A 11 -13.89 -38.59 -35.26
N LEU A 12 -15.15 -38.56 -34.83
CA LEU A 12 -15.93 -39.75 -34.46
C LEU A 12 -17.34 -39.63 -35.08
N GLY A 13 -17.77 -40.75 -35.68
CA GLY A 13 -18.83 -40.83 -36.68
C GLY A 13 -20.27 -41.01 -36.18
N SER A 14 -21.17 -40.65 -37.11
CA SER A 14 -22.55 -41.08 -37.41
C SER A 14 -23.51 -41.52 -36.30
N SER A 15 -24.62 -40.77 -36.14
CA SER A 15 -25.96 -41.20 -36.57
C SER A 15 -27.04 -40.12 -36.30
N THR A 16 -27.73 -39.72 -37.36
CA THR A 16 -29.10 -39.18 -37.50
C THR A 16 -29.80 -38.37 -36.39
N SER A 17 -30.22 -37.16 -36.81
CA SER A 17 -31.39 -36.35 -36.38
C SER A 17 -31.19 -35.19 -35.37
N ARG A 18 -31.61 -34.00 -35.82
CA ARG A 18 -31.64 -32.64 -35.20
C ARG A 18 -30.31 -31.90 -34.96
N PRO A 19 -30.15 -30.63 -35.40
CA PRO A 19 -28.97 -29.84 -35.10
C PRO A 19 -29.10 -29.24 -33.69
N SER A 20 -28.59 -29.93 -32.67
CA SER A 20 -28.30 -29.28 -31.39
C SER A 20 -27.02 -28.46 -31.54
N LYS A 21 -27.12 -27.14 -31.36
CA LYS A 21 -26.02 -26.17 -31.39
C LYS A 21 -24.83 -26.67 -30.55
N LYS A 22 -23.72 -27.06 -31.18
CA LYS A 22 -22.45 -27.31 -30.47
C LYS A 22 -21.82 -25.95 -30.14
N ALA A 23 -21.70 -25.65 -28.84
CA ALA A 23 -20.97 -24.48 -28.37
C ALA A 23 -19.46 -24.70 -28.58
N ILE A 24 -18.80 -23.75 -29.24
CA ILE A 24 -17.33 -23.71 -29.35
C ILE A 24 -16.82 -23.00 -28.10
N VAL A 25 -16.14 -23.71 -27.21
CA VAL A 25 -15.47 -23.12 -26.05
C VAL A 25 -14.05 -22.75 -26.45
N CYS A 26 -13.76 -21.46 -26.55
CA CYS A 26 -12.39 -20.95 -26.67
C CYS A 26 -11.88 -20.62 -25.26
N SER A 27 -10.96 -21.42 -24.72
CA SER A 27 -10.21 -21.09 -23.51
C SER A 27 -8.90 -20.42 -23.88
N ALA A 28 -8.68 -19.18 -23.43
CA ALA A 28 -7.36 -18.56 -23.44
C ALA A 28 -6.85 -18.51 -21.99
N SER A 29 -5.67 -19.08 -21.76
CA SER A 29 -4.99 -19.00 -20.45
C SER A 29 -3.92 -17.92 -20.52
N LEU A 30 -4.04 -16.89 -19.69
CA LEU A 30 -3.01 -15.87 -19.53
C LEU A 30 -2.16 -16.25 -18.31
N THR A 31 -0.91 -16.65 -18.55
CA THR A 31 0.06 -16.93 -17.47
C THR A 31 0.92 -15.69 -17.29
N VAL A 32 0.76 -15.01 -16.16
CA VAL A 32 1.63 -13.87 -15.79
C VAL A 32 2.75 -14.41 -14.92
N ALA A 33 3.98 -14.44 -15.44
CA ALA A 33 5.17 -14.75 -14.66
C ALA A 33 5.69 -13.45 -14.01
N MET A 34 5.66 -13.37 -12.68
CA MET A 34 6.32 -12.29 -11.94
C MET A 34 7.69 -12.77 -11.50
N SER A 35 8.75 -12.11 -11.98
CA SER A 35 10.13 -12.37 -11.56
C SER A 35 10.42 -11.55 -10.31
N ASP A 36 10.10 -12.07 -9.12
CA ASP A 36 10.80 -11.70 -7.90
C ASP A 36 10.55 -12.75 -6.81
N SER A 37 11.64 -13.19 -6.19
CA SER A 37 11.82 -14.45 -5.46
C SER A 37 11.12 -14.56 -4.10
N SER A 38 10.02 -13.86 -3.88
CA SER A 38 9.26 -13.93 -2.64
C SER A 38 7.78 -13.73 -2.92
N LEU A 39 7.10 -14.82 -3.28
CA LEU A 39 5.68 -15.17 -3.05
C LEU A 39 5.27 -16.18 -4.14
N PHE A 40 5.40 -17.47 -3.83
CA PHE A 40 4.73 -18.52 -4.61
C PHE A 40 3.23 -18.47 -4.28
N GLN A 41 2.45 -17.79 -5.12
CA GLN A 41 1.03 -18.10 -5.35
C GLN A 41 0.72 -17.81 -6.82
N ILE A 42 0.68 -18.87 -7.63
CA ILE A 42 0.27 -18.78 -9.03
C ILE A 42 -1.24 -18.61 -9.03
N ALA A 43 -1.73 -17.39 -9.25
CA ALA A 43 -3.13 -17.18 -9.57
C ALA A 43 -3.37 -17.63 -11.03
N LEU A 44 -3.90 -18.84 -11.22
CA LEU A 44 -4.31 -19.31 -12.54
C LEU A 44 -5.58 -18.57 -12.96
N LEU A 45 -5.42 -17.52 -13.77
CA LEU A 45 -6.55 -16.77 -14.32
C LEU A 45 -7.12 -17.54 -15.53
N THR A 46 -8.09 -18.42 -15.30
CA THR A 46 -8.81 -19.07 -16.40
C THR A 46 -9.96 -18.17 -16.86
N VAL A 47 -9.82 -17.58 -18.05
CA VAL A 47 -10.90 -16.81 -18.69
C VAL A 47 -11.75 -17.77 -19.52
N VAL A 48 -12.97 -18.06 -19.06
CA VAL A 48 -13.94 -18.85 -19.84
C VAL A 48 -14.80 -17.90 -20.66
N MET A 49 -14.59 -17.87 -21.97
CA MET A 49 -15.43 -17.13 -22.92
C MET A 49 -16.59 -18.03 -23.35
N SER A 50 -17.83 -17.66 -23.01
CA SER A 50 -19.03 -18.32 -23.53
C SER A 50 -19.77 -17.36 -24.44
N SER A 51 -19.65 -17.54 -25.76
CA SER A 51 -20.51 -16.85 -26.72
C SER A 51 -21.86 -17.58 -26.79
N ALA A 52 -22.88 -17.04 -26.12
CA ALA A 52 -24.26 -17.43 -26.43
C ALA A 52 -24.65 -16.76 -27.76
N GLY A 53 -25.10 -17.56 -28.73
CA GLY A 53 -25.31 -17.15 -30.11
C GLY A 53 -26.38 -16.07 -30.34
N CYS A 54 -26.01 -15.12 -31.20
CA CYS A 54 -26.76 -14.19 -32.08
C CYS A 54 -28.22 -13.79 -31.76
N CYS A 55 -28.43 -12.47 -31.69
CA CYS A 55 -29.58 -11.83 -32.33
C CYS A 55 -29.07 -11.00 -33.52
N TYR A 56 -29.49 -11.36 -34.73
CA TYR A 56 -29.32 -10.54 -35.93
C TYR A 56 -30.27 -9.34 -35.85
N GLY A 57 -29.75 -8.14 -36.18
CA GLY A 57 -30.56 -6.97 -36.52
C GLY A 57 -30.98 -6.07 -35.36
N THR A 58 -30.05 -5.25 -34.85
CA THR A 58 -30.22 -3.84 -34.46
C THR A 58 -28.88 -3.32 -33.88
N PRO A 59 -28.55 -2.03 -34.01
CA PRO A 59 -27.27 -1.50 -33.51
C PRO A 59 -27.43 -1.12 -32.04
N VAL A 60 -27.08 -2.01 -31.12
CA VAL A 60 -26.93 -1.69 -29.69
C VAL A 60 -25.59 -2.28 -29.22
N PRO A 61 -24.72 -1.50 -28.54
CA PRO A 61 -23.35 -1.92 -28.29
C PRO A 61 -23.29 -3.12 -27.34
N LEU A 62 -22.52 -4.13 -27.75
CA LEU A 62 -22.14 -5.33 -27.01
C LEU A 62 -21.37 -4.96 -25.72
N LEU A 63 -22.08 -4.63 -24.66
CA LEU A 63 -21.60 -4.81 -23.29
C LEU A 63 -22.53 -5.80 -22.60
N GLN A 64 -22.28 -7.09 -22.73
CA GLN A 64 -22.87 -8.03 -21.78
C GLN A 64 -22.00 -9.25 -21.50
N CYS A 65 -21.55 -9.26 -20.24
CA CYS A 65 -21.23 -10.43 -19.41
C CYS A 65 -19.87 -11.10 -19.62
N PHE A 66 -18.80 -10.44 -19.15
CA PHE A 66 -17.60 -11.16 -18.70
C PHE A 66 -17.85 -11.71 -17.28
N LYS A 67 -17.86 -13.03 -17.11
CA LYS A 67 -17.79 -13.69 -15.80
C LYS A 67 -16.34 -14.11 -15.56
N ILE A 68 -15.64 -13.42 -14.66
CA ILE A 68 -14.34 -13.90 -14.16
C ILE A 68 -14.64 -14.84 -13.00
N VAL A 69 -14.27 -16.12 -13.15
CA VAL A 69 -14.36 -17.13 -12.09
C VAL A 69 -12.98 -17.26 -11.47
N VAL A 70 -12.82 -16.81 -10.22
CA VAL A 70 -11.60 -17.03 -9.43
C VAL A 70 -11.84 -18.27 -8.58
N LEU A 71 -11.22 -19.40 -8.93
CA LEU A 71 -11.25 -20.59 -8.10
C LEU A 71 -10.12 -20.51 -7.07
N SER A 72 -10.49 -20.24 -5.81
CA SER A 72 -9.62 -20.42 -4.66
C SER A 72 -9.44 -21.92 -4.41
N THR A 73 -8.20 -22.40 -4.29
CA THR A 73 -7.86 -23.78 -3.94
C THR A 73 -8.04 -24.08 -2.45
N ASN A 74 -9.07 -23.53 -1.82
CA ASN A 74 -9.47 -23.95 -0.49
C ASN A 74 -10.97 -24.26 -0.48
N GLN A 75 -11.30 -25.49 -0.07
CA GLN A 75 -12.65 -26.03 -0.01
C GLN A 75 -13.58 -25.08 0.76
N GLN A 76 -14.36 -24.28 0.03
CA GLN A 76 -15.81 -24.08 0.18
C GLN A 76 -16.25 -23.00 -0.80
N ALA A 77 -17.11 -23.43 -1.72
CA ALA A 77 -17.68 -22.63 -2.78
C ALA A 77 -18.65 -21.56 -2.22
N ALA A 78 -18.42 -20.30 -2.61
CA ALA A 78 -19.46 -19.29 -2.67
C ALA A 78 -19.26 -18.48 -3.97
N VAL A 79 -20.00 -18.84 -5.01
CA VAL A 79 -20.04 -18.08 -6.27
C VAL A 79 -20.82 -16.79 -6.01
N LYS A 80 -20.11 -15.70 -5.76
CA LYS A 80 -20.72 -14.36 -5.69
C LYS A 80 -20.40 -13.61 -6.98
N SER A 81 -21.44 -13.06 -7.61
CA SER A 81 -21.34 -12.21 -8.80
C SER A 81 -20.90 -10.80 -8.39
N TYR A 82 -19.78 -10.32 -8.89
CA TYR A 82 -19.30 -8.95 -8.62
C TYR A 82 -19.13 -8.17 -9.92
N ASN A 83 -19.51 -6.90 -9.88
CA ASN A 83 -19.46 -5.99 -11.02
C ASN A 83 -17.99 -5.63 -11.35
N LEU A 84 -17.61 -5.70 -12.63
CA LEU A 84 -16.24 -5.52 -13.13
C LEU A 84 -15.65 -4.15 -12.79
N ASN A 85 -16.48 -3.13 -12.55
CA ASN A 85 -16.01 -1.80 -12.20
C ASN A 85 -15.45 -1.73 -10.76
N THR A 86 -15.95 -2.58 -9.86
CA THR A 86 -15.56 -2.57 -8.44
C THR A 86 -14.17 -3.17 -8.25
N ASN A 87 -13.83 -4.23 -9.00
CA ASN A 87 -12.54 -4.92 -8.85
C ASN A 87 -11.35 -4.10 -9.36
N PHE A 88 -11.50 -3.33 -10.43
CA PHE A 88 -10.41 -2.49 -10.96
C PHE A 88 -10.13 -1.29 -10.04
N VAL A 89 -11.19 -0.71 -9.47
CA VAL A 89 -11.07 0.36 -8.46
C VAL A 89 -10.46 -0.19 -7.16
N ILE A 90 -10.90 -1.36 -6.68
CA ILE A 90 -10.34 -2.00 -5.48
C ILE A 90 -8.86 -2.38 -5.70
N LEU A 91 -8.49 -2.99 -6.83
CA LEU A 91 -7.09 -3.35 -7.11
C LEU A 91 -6.17 -2.13 -7.22
N ARG A 92 -6.68 -1.02 -7.77
CA ARG A 92 -5.96 0.27 -7.85
C ARG A 92 -5.82 0.96 -6.50
N ILE A 93 -6.78 0.77 -5.58
CA ILE A 93 -6.71 1.25 -4.19
C ILE A 93 -5.66 0.45 -3.39
N MET A 94 -5.53 -0.85 -3.63
CA MET A 94 -4.63 -1.72 -2.84
C MET A 94 -3.15 -1.67 -3.25
N THR A 95 -2.77 -0.88 -4.26
CA THR A 95 -1.40 -0.87 -4.82
C THR A 95 -0.79 0.53 -5.01
N LYS A 96 -1.18 1.52 -4.20
CA LYS A 96 -0.40 2.76 -4.15
C LYS A 96 1.00 2.46 -3.57
N LYS A 97 2.03 2.60 -4.41
CA LYS A 97 3.45 2.51 -4.01
C LYS A 97 3.81 3.74 -3.18
N ALA A 98 4.79 3.62 -2.29
CA ALA A 98 5.36 4.75 -1.56
C ALA A 98 5.79 5.85 -2.53
N THR A 99 5.35 7.09 -2.26
CA THR A 99 5.50 8.22 -3.18
C THR A 99 6.73 9.07 -2.88
N TYR A 100 7.20 9.10 -1.63
CA TYR A 100 8.24 10.02 -1.19
C TYR A 100 9.44 9.32 -0.52
N SER A 101 10.53 10.07 -0.35
CA SER A 101 11.54 9.74 0.64
C SER A 101 11.11 10.26 2.02
N ALA A 102 11.54 9.58 3.08
CA ALA A 102 11.32 10.04 4.45
C ALA A 102 11.94 11.41 4.72
N ASP A 103 13.05 11.74 4.04
CA ASP A 103 13.65 13.07 4.07
C ASP A 103 12.68 14.16 3.58
N ASN A 104 11.92 13.88 2.53
CA ASN A 104 10.96 14.85 1.99
C ASN A 104 9.85 15.16 3.00
N VAL A 105 9.36 14.13 3.69
CA VAL A 105 8.38 14.28 4.77
C VAL A 105 9.00 14.99 5.98
N ALA A 106 10.26 14.67 6.29
CA ALA A 106 10.99 15.29 7.39
C ALA A 106 11.13 16.80 7.22
N LYS A 107 11.43 17.29 6.01
CA LYS A 107 11.49 18.73 5.71
C LYS A 107 10.18 19.43 6.05
N TYR A 108 9.04 18.84 5.70
CA TYR A 108 7.74 19.43 6.01
C TYR A 108 7.45 19.45 7.51
N LEU A 109 7.78 18.36 8.23
CA LEU A 109 7.65 18.33 9.70
C LEU A 109 8.55 19.36 10.39
N ILE A 110 9.79 19.52 9.93
CA ILE A 110 10.71 20.54 10.45
C ILE A 110 10.15 21.95 10.17
N TYR A 111 9.60 22.17 8.98
CA TYR A 111 8.94 23.43 8.64
C TYR A 111 7.78 23.71 9.60
N LEU A 112 6.85 22.76 9.82
CA LEU A 112 5.74 22.92 10.76
C LEU A 112 6.21 23.29 12.17
N ALA A 113 7.22 22.58 12.68
CA ALA A 113 7.79 22.86 14.01
C ALA A 113 8.49 24.23 14.09
N SER A 114 9.00 24.74 12.96
CA SER A 114 9.64 26.05 12.89
C SER A 114 8.63 27.20 12.92
N GLN A 115 7.34 26.94 12.68
CA GLN A 115 6.28 27.94 12.76
C GLN A 115 5.75 28.14 14.18
N GLU A 116 6.06 27.22 15.10
CA GLU A 116 5.70 27.34 16.51
C GLU A 116 6.67 28.27 17.21
N LEU A 117 6.12 29.25 17.95
CA LEU A 117 6.89 30.23 18.72
C LEU A 117 6.77 29.91 20.21
N VAL A 118 7.90 29.98 20.91
CA VAL A 118 8.02 29.67 22.34
C VAL A 118 8.71 30.80 23.08
N GLY A 119 8.27 31.01 24.32
CA GLY A 119 8.80 32.01 25.24
C GLY A 119 8.39 33.45 24.90
N ASP A 120 8.73 34.36 25.81
CA ASP A 120 8.39 35.78 25.68
C ASP A 120 9.11 36.44 24.50
N ASN A 121 10.27 35.90 24.11
CA ASN A 121 11.08 36.37 22.99
C ASN A 121 10.57 35.90 21.61
N GLN A 122 9.48 35.12 21.56
CA GLN A 122 8.89 34.59 20.32
C GLN A 122 9.94 33.85 19.47
N GLU A 123 10.75 33.00 20.12
CA GLU A 123 11.76 32.20 19.43
C GLU A 123 11.11 30.97 18.79
N ARG A 124 11.64 30.53 17.64
CA ARG A 124 11.12 29.34 16.97
C ARG A 124 11.46 28.08 17.75
N GLU A 125 10.47 27.25 18.04
CA GLU A 125 10.67 25.98 18.78
C GLU A 125 11.58 25.05 17.99
N GLY A 126 11.29 24.88 16.69
CA GLY A 126 11.96 23.91 15.84
C GLY A 126 11.72 22.47 16.31
N ILE A 127 12.54 21.54 15.82
CA ILE A 127 12.41 20.12 16.19
C ILE A 127 13.76 19.45 16.40
N THR A 128 13.90 18.69 17.48
CA THR A 128 15.10 17.86 17.70
C THR A 128 15.07 16.61 16.80
N ASN A 129 16.23 16.09 16.45
CA ASN A 129 16.30 14.86 15.62
C ASN A 129 15.54 13.70 16.29
N LEU A 130 15.64 13.56 17.62
CA LEU A 130 14.91 12.52 18.34
C LEU A 130 13.39 12.64 18.18
N LYS A 131 12.81 13.84 18.37
CA LYS A 131 11.37 14.11 18.18
C LYS A 131 10.97 13.84 16.72
N LEU A 132 11.76 14.31 15.76
CA LEU A 132 11.54 14.09 14.33
C LEU A 132 11.41 12.61 13.96
N GLN A 133 12.30 11.74 14.46
CA GLN A 133 12.22 10.30 14.20
C GLN A 133 10.88 9.69 14.66
N LYS A 134 10.38 10.15 15.81
CA LYS A 134 9.15 9.62 16.40
C LYS A 134 7.92 10.08 15.63
N VAL A 135 7.86 11.36 15.25
CA VAL A 135 6.73 11.86 14.47
C VAL A 135 6.69 11.21 13.08
N LEU A 136 7.83 11.03 12.41
CA LEU A 136 7.90 10.30 11.13
C LEU A 136 7.36 8.87 11.23
N TYR A 137 7.67 8.18 12.33
CA TYR A 137 7.13 6.86 12.62
C TYR A 137 5.59 6.88 12.72
N PHE A 138 5.01 7.85 13.44
CA PHE A 138 3.56 7.99 13.54
C PHE A 138 2.90 8.36 12.20
N VAL A 139 3.56 9.19 11.39
CA VAL A 139 3.09 9.49 10.03
C VAL A 139 2.99 8.21 9.20
N GLN A 140 4.06 7.40 9.16
CA GLN A 140 4.03 6.15 8.40
C GLN A 140 2.99 5.16 8.95
N ALA A 141 2.85 5.07 10.27
CA ALA A 141 1.83 4.26 10.91
C ALA A 141 0.41 4.67 10.49
N TYR A 142 0.10 5.97 10.49
CA TYR A 142 -1.19 6.50 10.05
C TYR A 142 -1.48 6.14 8.59
N TYR A 143 -0.52 6.36 7.70
CA TYR A 143 -0.68 6.05 6.27
C TYR A 143 -0.94 4.57 6.04
N LEU A 144 -0.15 3.70 6.67
CA LEU A 144 -0.32 2.25 6.53
C LEU A 144 -1.66 1.78 7.09
N ALA A 145 -2.08 2.28 8.24
CA ALA A 145 -3.27 1.82 8.93
C ALA A 145 -4.58 2.41 8.41
N LYS A 146 -4.58 3.69 8.02
CA LYS A 146 -5.78 4.42 7.59
C LYS A 146 -5.93 4.49 6.07
N LEU A 147 -4.84 4.69 5.35
CA LEU A 147 -4.84 4.85 3.89
C LEU A 147 -4.43 3.56 3.16
N GLY A 148 -3.90 2.58 3.88
CA GLY A 148 -3.58 1.25 3.36
C GLY A 148 -2.29 1.18 2.53
N HIS A 149 -1.56 2.29 2.40
CA HIS A 149 -0.31 2.37 1.66
C HIS A 149 0.75 3.18 2.42
N PRO A 150 2.05 2.92 2.21
CA PRO A 150 3.11 3.72 2.80
C PRO A 150 3.15 5.14 2.22
N LEU A 151 3.58 6.14 3.01
CA LEU A 151 3.89 7.49 2.52
C LEU A 151 5.30 7.54 1.91
N PHE A 152 6.25 6.93 2.62
CA PHE A 152 7.65 6.81 2.18
C PHE A 152 8.16 5.38 2.19
N SER A 153 9.24 5.14 1.45
CA SER A 153 9.82 3.80 1.24
C SER A 153 11.00 3.46 2.15
N ASP A 154 11.56 4.45 2.85
CA ASP A 154 12.67 4.27 3.77
C ASP A 154 12.34 3.27 4.89
N LYS A 155 13.36 2.47 5.26
CA LYS A 155 13.25 1.49 6.34
C LYS A 155 13.15 2.17 7.69
N ILE A 156 12.35 1.58 8.57
CA ILE A 156 12.25 1.96 9.97
C ILE A 156 12.91 0.85 10.80
N GLU A 157 13.75 1.23 11.74
CA GLU A 157 14.47 0.32 12.63
C GLU A 157 14.14 0.61 14.10
N ALA A 158 14.07 -0.44 14.92
CA ALA A 158 13.84 -0.38 16.35
C ALA A 158 15.17 -0.21 17.10
N TRP A 159 15.55 1.04 17.33
CA TRP A 159 16.77 1.41 18.07
C TRP A 159 16.47 1.61 19.55
N GLU A 160 17.51 1.75 20.36
CA GLU A 160 17.45 1.93 21.83
C GLU A 160 16.44 3.02 22.24
N TYR A 161 16.53 4.22 21.65
CA TYR A 161 15.62 5.32 21.92
C TYR A 161 14.38 5.32 21.01
N GLY A 162 13.88 4.15 20.63
CA GLY A 162 12.64 4.00 19.86
C GLY A 162 12.85 3.85 18.35
N PRO A 163 11.79 3.97 17.54
CA PRO A 163 11.88 3.79 16.09
C PRO A 163 12.70 4.91 15.46
N VAL A 164 13.52 4.55 14.48
CA VAL A 164 14.43 5.45 13.75
C VAL A 164 14.37 5.14 12.26
N ILE A 165 14.33 6.18 11.43
CA ILE A 165 14.57 6.11 10.00
C ILE A 165 16.05 6.43 9.78
N PRO A 166 16.93 5.45 9.50
CA PRO A 166 18.38 5.66 9.52
C PRO A 166 18.87 6.70 8.51
N THR A 167 18.20 6.80 7.35
CA THR A 167 18.53 7.79 6.30
C THR A 167 18.33 9.22 6.81
N VAL A 168 17.20 9.49 7.47
CA VAL A 168 16.88 10.78 8.09
C VAL A 168 17.77 11.04 9.30
N TYR A 169 17.96 10.05 10.17
CA TYR A 169 18.79 10.21 11.36
C TYR A 169 20.22 10.63 10.99
N ARG A 170 20.84 9.95 10.02
CA ARG A 170 22.19 10.30 9.56
C ARG A 170 22.29 11.71 9.01
N LYS A 171 21.24 12.22 8.36
CA LYS A 171 21.22 13.57 7.81
C LYS A 171 21.19 14.64 8.90
N TYR A 172 20.43 14.41 9.97
CA TYR A 172 20.20 15.39 11.04
C TYR A 172 20.96 15.10 12.35
N ARG A 173 21.85 14.09 12.37
CA ARG A 173 22.60 13.68 13.58
C ARG A 173 23.53 14.77 14.13
N ALA A 174 24.02 15.67 13.27
CA ALA A 174 24.92 16.75 13.69
C ALA A 174 24.25 17.75 14.63
N ASN A 175 22.92 17.86 14.57
CA ASN A 175 22.15 18.73 15.44
C ASN A 175 22.04 18.20 16.87
N VAL A 176 22.33 16.91 17.15
CA VAL A 176 22.25 16.27 18.47
C VAL A 176 20.96 16.62 19.22
N SER A 177 21.00 17.61 20.12
CA SER A 177 19.87 18.12 20.90
C SER A 177 19.39 19.51 20.47
N ASN A 178 20.13 20.19 19.59
CA ASN A 178 19.77 21.50 19.07
C ASN A 178 18.56 21.37 18.13
N PRO A 179 17.55 22.25 18.27
CA PRO A 179 16.43 22.29 17.34
C PRO A 179 16.89 22.54 15.91
N ILE A 180 16.26 21.83 14.98
CA ILE A 180 16.41 22.04 13.55
C ILE A 180 15.30 23.00 13.13
N ILE A 181 15.68 24.04 12.38
CA ILE A 181 14.77 25.09 11.93
C ILE A 181 14.86 25.17 10.40
N LEU A 182 13.71 25.37 9.75
CA LEU A 182 13.60 25.70 8.33
C LEU A 182 12.70 26.92 8.16
N ASP A 183 13.19 27.93 7.45
CA ASP A 183 12.43 29.17 7.19
C ASP A 183 11.27 28.97 6.20
N GLU A 184 11.39 27.96 5.32
CA GLU A 184 10.51 27.75 4.18
C GLU A 184 10.26 26.24 3.97
N ASP A 185 9.08 25.91 3.45
CA ASP A 185 8.70 24.54 3.13
C ASP A 185 9.51 24.06 1.90
N LYS A 186 10.52 23.23 2.16
CA LYS A 186 11.37 22.61 1.12
C LYS A 186 10.89 21.22 0.69
N SER A 187 9.67 20.84 1.08
CA SER A 187 9.08 19.55 0.72
C SER A 187 8.40 19.60 -0.65
N THR A 188 8.32 18.43 -1.30
CA THR A 188 7.56 18.25 -2.56
C THR A 188 6.29 17.42 -2.34
N LEU A 189 5.73 17.47 -1.12
CA LEU A 189 4.49 16.77 -0.79
C LEU A 189 3.31 17.39 -1.51
N SER A 190 2.32 16.56 -1.86
CA SER A 190 1.03 17.04 -2.35
C SER A 190 0.28 17.78 -1.23
N GLU A 191 -0.62 18.69 -1.57
CA GLU A 191 -1.41 19.42 -0.56
C GLU A 191 -2.30 18.48 0.28
N GLU A 192 -2.77 17.38 -0.30
CA GLU A 192 -3.49 16.33 0.44
C GLU A 192 -2.59 15.65 1.46
N ASP A 193 -1.37 15.30 1.08
CA ASP A 193 -0.41 14.67 1.98
C ASP A 193 0.09 15.64 3.06
N LYS A 194 0.30 16.90 2.72
CA LYS A 194 0.61 17.96 3.69
C LYS A 194 -0.47 18.05 4.76
N LYS A 195 -1.74 18.09 4.37
CA LYS A 195 -2.87 18.10 5.31
C LYS A 195 -2.88 16.88 6.24
N ASN A 196 -2.61 15.69 5.69
CA ASN A 196 -2.55 14.46 6.50
C ASN A 196 -1.36 14.49 7.48
N VAL A 197 -0.18 14.90 7.03
CA VAL A 197 1.02 15.02 7.88
C VAL A 197 0.81 16.08 8.96
N GLN A 198 0.20 17.22 8.62
CA GLN A 198 -0.14 18.29 9.57
C GLN A 198 -1.08 17.78 10.66
N LYS A 199 -2.10 16.98 10.34
CA LYS A 199 -2.97 16.37 11.36
C LYS A 199 -2.20 15.51 12.36
N ILE A 200 -1.18 14.77 11.88
CA ILE A 200 -0.31 13.97 12.75
C ILE A 200 0.60 14.88 13.58
N TRP A 201 1.09 15.97 13.00
CA TRP A 201 1.82 17.01 13.73
C TRP A 201 0.96 17.62 14.84
N GLU A 202 -0.28 18.03 14.57
CA GLU A 202 -1.19 18.58 15.57
C GLU A 202 -1.48 17.59 16.71
N THR A 203 -1.41 16.29 16.42
CA THR A 203 -1.61 15.24 17.44
C THR A 203 -0.36 14.99 18.28
N PHE A 204 0.83 14.93 17.66
CA PHE A 204 2.06 14.45 18.33
C PHE A 204 3.12 15.54 18.57
N GLY A 205 3.00 16.69 17.90
CA GLY A 205 3.93 17.81 17.93
C GLY A 205 4.05 18.44 19.32
N GLY A 206 2.96 18.50 20.08
CA GLY A 206 3.00 19.01 21.46
C GLY A 206 3.65 18.07 22.50
N TYR A 207 3.98 16.82 22.13
CA TYR A 207 4.63 15.90 23.06
C TYR A 207 6.14 16.11 23.10
N SER A 208 6.73 15.95 24.30
CA SER A 208 8.19 15.93 24.44
C SER A 208 8.79 14.69 23.75
N ALA A 209 10.05 14.81 23.33
CA ALA A 209 10.76 13.70 22.69
C ALA A 209 10.80 12.45 23.59
N SER A 210 11.03 12.61 24.90
CA SER A 210 11.00 11.53 25.89
C SER A 210 9.63 10.86 25.98
N ARG A 211 8.55 11.65 26.02
CA ARG A 211 7.20 11.10 26.06
C ARG A 211 6.86 10.29 24.80
N LEU A 212 7.32 10.75 23.63
CA LEU A 212 7.16 9.99 22.39
C LEU A 212 7.98 8.68 22.41
N VAL A 213 9.17 8.67 23.03
CA VAL A 213 9.94 7.43 23.26
C VAL A 213 9.11 6.46 24.09
N ASP A 214 8.60 6.88 25.26
CA ASP A 214 7.78 6.03 26.14
C ASP A 214 6.59 5.41 25.40
N ILE A 215 5.86 6.23 24.63
CA ILE A 215 4.72 5.76 23.82
C ILE A 215 5.20 4.71 22.81
N THR A 216 6.23 5.01 22.03
CA THR A 216 6.71 4.06 21.00
C THR A 216 7.27 2.77 21.58
N HIS A 217 7.91 2.82 22.75
CA HIS A 217 8.38 1.64 23.48
C HIS A 217 7.25 0.77 24.00
N ALA A 218 6.07 1.33 24.26
CA ALA A 218 4.90 0.56 24.66
C ALA A 218 4.28 -0.26 23.51
N HIS A 219 4.53 0.14 22.25
CA HIS A 219 3.88 -0.43 21.07
C HIS A 219 4.55 -1.72 20.59
N SER A 220 3.76 -2.74 20.24
CA SER A 220 4.30 -4.04 19.81
C SER A 220 5.19 -3.98 18.56
N PRO A 221 4.94 -3.14 17.52
CA PRO A 221 5.81 -3.10 16.35
C PRO A 221 7.27 -2.76 16.68
N TRP A 222 7.50 -1.90 17.68
CA TRP A 222 8.86 -1.61 18.14
C TRP A 222 9.40 -2.73 19.05
N LYS A 223 8.61 -3.22 20.01
CA LYS A 223 9.02 -4.29 20.95
C LYS A 223 9.44 -5.57 20.24
N ASP A 224 8.67 -5.97 19.23
CA ASP A 224 8.90 -7.22 18.51
C ASP A 224 10.14 -7.07 17.61
N ALA A 225 10.23 -5.95 16.87
CA ALA A 225 11.37 -5.68 16.01
C ALA A 225 12.67 -5.51 16.81
N SER A 226 12.62 -4.89 18.00
CA SER A 226 13.80 -4.68 18.85
C SER A 226 14.40 -5.97 19.40
N GLN A 227 13.71 -7.10 19.29
CA GLN A 227 14.23 -8.42 19.66
C GLN A 227 14.86 -9.17 18.47
N THR A 228 14.62 -8.71 17.24
CA THR A 228 15.18 -9.33 16.03
C THR A 228 16.62 -8.89 15.78
N ALA A 229 17.35 -9.67 14.97
CA ALA A 229 18.69 -9.32 14.51
C ALA A 229 18.69 -8.13 13.52
N SER A 230 17.67 -8.02 12.67
CA SER A 230 17.58 -6.95 11.67
C SER A 230 17.10 -5.62 12.26
N LYS A 231 16.42 -5.66 13.41
CA LYS A 231 15.72 -4.51 14.02
C LYS A 231 14.68 -3.84 13.13
N VAL A 232 14.33 -4.41 11.97
CA VAL A 232 13.45 -3.75 11.00
C VAL A 232 11.99 -3.81 11.47
N ILE A 233 11.36 -2.65 11.57
CA ILE A 233 9.91 -2.54 11.79
C ILE A 233 9.22 -2.62 10.43
N THR A 234 8.42 -3.67 10.23
CA THR A 234 7.78 -3.92 8.93
C THR A 234 6.54 -3.05 8.71
N ALA A 235 6.23 -2.74 7.46
CA ALA A 235 5.00 -2.05 7.11
C ALA A 235 3.74 -2.87 7.47
N LYS A 236 3.87 -4.20 7.47
CA LYS A 236 2.81 -5.12 7.89
C LYS A 236 2.52 -4.97 9.40
N SER A 237 3.55 -5.05 10.24
CA SER A 237 3.39 -4.92 11.70
C SER A 237 2.80 -3.57 12.12
N LEU A 238 3.19 -2.48 11.45
CA LEU A 238 2.58 -1.17 11.71
C LEU A 238 1.09 -1.15 11.38
N ARG A 239 0.72 -1.64 10.18
CA ARG A 239 -0.67 -1.69 9.75
C ARG A 239 -1.53 -2.51 10.71
N GLU A 240 -1.10 -3.73 11.02
CA GLU A 240 -1.85 -4.66 11.88
C GLU A 240 -2.06 -4.09 13.29
N TYR A 241 -1.05 -3.42 13.85
CA TYR A 241 -1.14 -2.81 15.18
C TYR A 241 -2.05 -1.57 15.20
N TYR A 242 -1.90 -0.65 14.23
CA TYR A 242 -2.58 0.65 14.28
C TYR A 242 -3.98 0.67 13.66
N THR A 243 -4.30 -0.21 12.72
CA THR A 243 -5.65 -0.28 12.10
C THR A 243 -6.79 -0.38 13.13
N PRO A 244 -6.75 -1.29 14.14
CA PRO A 244 -7.82 -1.36 15.13
C PRO A 244 -7.84 -0.16 16.11
N LEU A 245 -6.75 0.61 16.21
CA LEU A 245 -6.68 1.79 17.08
C LEU A 245 -7.29 3.04 16.43
N LEU A 246 -7.24 3.14 15.10
CA LEU A 246 -7.70 4.30 14.33
C LEU A 246 -9.13 4.16 13.75
N ASN A 247 -9.76 3.01 13.98
CA ASN A 247 -11.12 2.69 13.54
C ASN A 247 -12.11 2.58 14.70
N LYS A 248 -11.70 2.94 15.92
CA LYS A 248 -12.58 3.17 17.06
C LYS A 248 -13.01 4.63 17.06
#